data_AF-A0AAD3D9U1-F1
#
_entry.id   AF-A0AAD3D9U1-F1
#
_cell.length_a   1.000
_cell.length_b   1.000
_cell.length_c   1.000
_cell.angle_alpha   90.00
_cell.angle_beta   90.00
_cell.angle_gamma   90.00
#
_symmetry.space_group_name_H-M   'P 1'
#
loop_
_entity.id
_entity.type
_entity.pdbx_description
1 polymer ?
#
loop_
_entity_poly.entity_id
_entity_poly.type
_entity_poly.pdbx_seq_one_letter_code
_entity_poly.pdbx_strand_id
1 'polypeptide(L)'
;MAYRQNATIEDIVLWPLGGLSIYGPDHPMGDVKVAILGPVSHVFTGAIFAVLYIMLKADDMPSLLSYKVYYADIESGLRGLFASASRIAFSWNLMLLVVHLLVPVYPMDAVRIWAGLLRRSGKSLADTAKFTAYAGILICSGIFIYGWVGLFMDATFMGGITENSAYIVLGGFGALVSWNLVQTVNADRINLDKVFGRGCYAITGSGVEMPGAVSSPQLPVEEERDII
;
A
#
# COMPACT_ATOMS: atom_id res chain seq x y z
N MET A 1 7.40 -0.84 -15.11
CA MET A 1 7.80 -2.24 -14.87
C MET A 1 6.69 -3.23 -15.23
N ALA A 2 5.42 -2.99 -14.88
CA ALA A 2 4.30 -3.85 -15.26
C ALA A 2 4.32 -4.23 -16.76
N TYR A 3 4.54 -3.26 -17.66
CA TYR A 3 4.71 -3.52 -19.10
C TYR A 3 5.89 -4.45 -19.47
N ARG A 4 6.96 -4.50 -18.68
CA ARG A 4 8.08 -5.44 -18.88
C ARG A 4 7.76 -6.87 -18.41
N GLN A 5 6.61 -7.06 -17.78
CA GLN A 5 6.08 -8.35 -17.32
C GLN A 5 4.83 -8.75 -18.14
N ASN A 6 4.66 -8.20 -19.34
CA ASN A 6 3.47 -8.38 -20.20
C ASN A 6 2.12 -8.08 -19.51
N ALA A 7 2.13 -7.30 -18.43
CA ALA A 7 0.91 -7.00 -17.69
C ALA A 7 0.19 -5.79 -18.31
N THR A 8 -1.13 -5.92 -18.49
CA THR A 8 -2.04 -4.81 -18.80
C THR A 8 -2.36 -4.05 -17.52
N ILE A 9 -2.38 -2.72 -17.59
CA ILE A 9 -2.84 -1.86 -16.48
C ILE A 9 -4.33 -1.63 -16.72
N GLU A 10 -5.17 -2.26 -15.90
CA GLU A 10 -6.63 -2.20 -16.06
C GLU A 10 -7.22 -1.00 -15.32
N ASP A 11 -6.75 -0.73 -14.10
CA ASP A 11 -7.32 0.31 -13.24
C ASP A 11 -6.31 0.79 -12.18
N ILE A 12 -6.51 2.02 -11.68
CA ILE A 12 -5.79 2.59 -10.54
C ILE A 12 -6.83 2.96 -9.48
N VAL A 13 -6.91 2.16 -8.42
CA VAL A 13 -7.79 2.42 -7.29
C VAL A 13 -7.07 3.31 -6.29
N LEU A 14 -7.58 4.51 -6.06
CA LEU A 14 -7.10 5.37 -4.97
C LEU A 14 -7.72 4.92 -3.64
N TRP A 15 -6.89 4.75 -2.63
CA TRP A 15 -7.22 4.35 -1.27
C TRP A 15 -6.69 5.41 -0.29
N PRO A 16 -7.30 5.63 0.88
CA PRO A 16 -6.86 6.67 1.82
C PRO A 16 -5.39 6.57 2.26
N LEU A 17 -4.82 5.36 2.27
CA LEU A 17 -3.39 5.11 2.56
C LEU A 17 -2.53 4.87 1.32
N GLY A 18 -3.03 5.04 0.10
CA GLY A 18 -2.23 4.88 -1.11
C GLY A 18 -3.01 4.46 -2.35
N GLY A 19 -2.33 4.27 -3.49
CA GLY A 19 -2.96 3.77 -4.71
C GLY A 19 -2.67 2.29 -4.93
N LEU A 20 -3.67 1.51 -5.34
CA LEU A 20 -3.51 0.15 -5.84
C LEU A 20 -3.67 0.16 -7.36
N SER A 21 -2.60 -0.15 -8.09
CA SER A 21 -2.72 -0.50 -9.51
C SER A 21 -3.14 -1.95 -9.67
N ILE A 22 -4.19 -2.16 -10.46
CA ILE A 22 -4.66 -3.49 -10.87
C ILE A 22 -3.92 -3.85 -12.16
N TYR A 23 -3.06 -4.85 -12.05
CA TYR A 23 -2.35 -5.45 -13.18
C TYR A 23 -2.13 -6.94 -12.89
N GLY A 24 -2.17 -7.77 -13.94
CA GLY A 24 -1.99 -9.21 -13.85
C GLY A 24 -0.63 -9.66 -14.41
N PRO A 25 0.41 -9.89 -13.60
CA PRO A 25 1.64 -10.52 -14.08
C PRO A 25 1.40 -12.03 -14.31
N ASP A 26 2.22 -12.70 -15.12
CA ASP A 26 2.01 -14.14 -15.42
C ASP A 26 2.27 -15.08 -14.23
N HIS A 27 2.96 -14.61 -13.19
CA HIS A 27 3.45 -15.44 -12.08
C HIS A 27 3.47 -14.67 -10.74
N PRO A 28 3.32 -15.35 -9.58
CA PRO A 28 3.27 -14.68 -8.27
C PRO A 28 4.52 -13.86 -7.96
N MET A 29 5.70 -14.31 -8.40
CA MET A 29 6.96 -13.59 -8.20
C MET A 29 7.07 -12.32 -9.04
N GLY A 30 6.35 -12.24 -10.16
CA GLY A 30 6.19 -11.01 -10.91
C GLY A 30 5.43 -9.97 -10.10
N ASP A 31 4.36 -10.40 -9.42
CA ASP A 31 3.57 -9.51 -8.55
C ASP A 31 4.41 -9.00 -7.38
N VAL A 32 5.22 -9.86 -6.74
CA VAL A 32 6.15 -9.44 -5.68
C VAL A 32 7.14 -8.40 -6.18
N LYS A 33 7.77 -8.61 -7.34
CA LYS A 33 8.75 -7.66 -7.90
C LYS A 33 8.13 -6.30 -8.12
N VAL A 34 6.93 -6.26 -8.70
CA VAL A 34 6.30 -4.99 -9.01
C VAL A 34 5.69 -4.35 -7.75
N ALA A 35 5.20 -5.13 -6.79
CA ALA A 35 4.79 -4.66 -5.47
C ALA A 35 5.96 -4.05 -4.67
N ILE A 36 7.20 -4.55 -4.79
CA ILE A 36 8.40 -3.96 -4.16
C ILE A 36 8.81 -2.65 -4.83
N LEU A 37 8.56 -2.51 -6.14
CA LEU A 37 8.96 -1.30 -6.87
C LEU A 37 8.15 -0.05 -6.47
N GLY A 38 6.92 -0.22 -6.00
CA GLY A 38 6.14 0.87 -5.40
C GLY A 38 6.88 1.51 -4.22
N PRO A 39 7.14 0.77 -3.12
CA PRO A 39 7.96 1.21 -1.99
C PRO A 39 9.32 1.78 -2.41
N VAL A 40 10.01 1.14 -3.36
CA VAL A 40 11.33 1.61 -3.82
C VAL A 40 11.27 3.02 -4.42
N SER A 41 10.15 3.43 -5.05
CA SER A 41 9.98 4.80 -5.53
C SER A 41 10.06 5.86 -4.42
N HIS A 42 9.66 5.51 -3.19
CA HIS A 42 9.79 6.36 -2.02
C HIS A 42 11.24 6.55 -1.57
N VAL A 43 12.11 5.57 -1.82
CA VAL A 43 13.55 5.72 -1.57
C VAL A 43 14.13 6.79 -2.50
N PHE A 44 13.79 6.73 -3.79
CA PHE A 44 14.28 7.69 -4.78
C PHE A 44 13.76 9.11 -4.53
N THR A 45 12.44 9.25 -4.36
CA THR A 45 11.81 10.56 -4.10
C THR A 45 12.23 11.12 -2.73
N GLY A 46 12.33 10.28 -1.70
CA GLY A 46 12.89 10.64 -0.41
C GLY A 46 14.33 11.15 -0.52
N ALA A 47 15.20 10.47 -1.28
CA ALA A 47 16.58 10.92 -1.48
C ALA A 47 16.66 12.30 -2.14
N ILE A 48 15.78 12.60 -3.12
CA ILE A 48 15.69 13.93 -3.73
C ILE A 48 15.35 14.99 -2.67
N PHE A 49 14.33 14.76 -1.86
CA PHE A 49 13.94 15.71 -0.81
C PHE A 49 14.98 15.85 0.29
N ALA A 50 15.70 14.77 0.62
CA ALA A 50 16.83 14.83 1.53
C ALA A 50 17.93 15.73 0.97
N VAL A 51 18.34 15.56 -0.28
CA VAL A 51 19.34 16.42 -0.93
C VAL A 51 18.88 17.88 -0.96
N LEU A 52 17.62 18.15 -1.33
CA LEU A 52 17.05 19.49 -1.31
C LEU A 52 17.10 20.12 0.09
N TYR A 53 16.73 19.37 1.13
CA TYR A 53 16.83 19.82 2.51
C TYR A 53 18.28 20.18 2.89
N ILE A 54 19.22 19.30 2.56
CA ILE A 54 20.66 19.49 2.84
C ILE A 54 21.19 20.75 2.17
N MET A 55 20.81 21.01 0.91
CA MET A 55 21.22 22.22 0.20
C MET A 55 20.65 23.50 0.83
N LEU A 56 19.47 23.42 1.45
CA LEU A 56 18.80 24.57 2.06
C LEU A 56 19.20 24.78 3.54
N LYS A 57 19.54 23.73 4.28
CA LYS A 57 19.78 23.71 5.73
C LYS A 57 20.93 22.75 6.10
N ALA A 58 22.09 22.94 5.48
CA ALA A 58 23.26 22.07 5.66
C ALA A 58 23.70 21.89 7.13
N ASP A 59 23.51 22.93 7.95
CA ASP A 59 23.96 22.94 9.35
C ASP A 59 22.99 22.22 10.32
N ASP A 60 21.81 21.78 9.86
CA ASP A 60 20.74 21.22 10.70
C ASP A 60 20.32 19.80 10.27
N MET A 61 21.31 18.97 9.91
CA MET A 61 21.10 17.56 9.55
C MET A 61 20.27 16.75 10.55
N PRO A 62 20.44 16.90 11.89
CA PRO A 62 19.67 16.11 12.84
C PRO A 62 18.17 16.32 12.72
N SER A 63 17.72 17.49 12.25
CA SER A 63 16.30 17.76 12.10
C SER A 63 15.68 17.16 10.83
N LEU A 64 16.47 16.59 9.91
CA LEU A 64 15.96 15.92 8.70
C LEU A 64 14.99 14.77 9.04
N LEU A 65 15.21 14.05 10.13
CA LEU A 65 14.35 12.94 10.59
C LEU A 65 13.17 13.41 11.45
N SER A 66 13.05 14.71 11.73
CA SER A 66 11.93 15.26 12.49
C SER A 66 10.70 15.46 11.58
N TYR A 67 9.56 14.92 11.99
CA TYR A 67 8.28 15.16 11.32
C TYR A 67 7.60 16.47 11.77
N LYS A 68 8.10 17.10 12.84
CA LYS A 68 7.53 18.34 13.39
C LYS A 68 7.92 19.54 12.54
N VAL A 69 6.95 20.42 12.33
CA VAL A 69 7.11 21.70 11.63
C VAL A 69 6.92 22.82 12.64
N TYR A 70 7.91 23.70 12.75
CA TYR A 70 7.83 24.86 13.62
C TYR A 70 7.50 26.09 12.79
N TYR A 71 6.58 26.93 13.27
CA TYR A 71 6.21 28.18 12.60
C TYR A 71 7.42 29.09 12.35
N ALA A 72 8.36 29.12 13.31
CA ALA A 72 9.63 29.85 13.18
C ALA A 72 10.47 29.41 11.96
N ASP A 73 10.40 28.14 11.54
CA ASP A 73 11.10 27.67 10.33
C ASP A 73 10.44 28.21 9.05
N ILE A 74 9.14 28.49 9.06
CA ILE A 74 8.40 29.01 7.91
C ILE A 74 8.56 30.53 7.81
N GLU A 75 8.58 31.21 8.95
CA GLU A 75 8.75 32.67 9.04
C GLU A 75 10.10 33.16 8.50
N SER A 76 11.11 32.29 8.39
CA SER A 76 12.40 32.63 7.79
C SER A 76 12.36 32.76 6.25
N GLY A 77 11.18 32.91 5.65
CA GLY A 77 10.96 33.15 4.22
C GLY A 77 10.97 31.89 3.35
N LEU A 78 11.08 32.08 2.03
CA LEU A 78 10.98 30.99 1.04
C LEU A 78 11.97 29.85 1.30
N ARG A 79 13.22 30.16 1.70
CA ARG A 79 14.23 29.15 2.02
C ARG A 79 13.77 28.24 3.17
N GLY A 80 13.20 28.82 4.22
CA GLY A 80 12.68 28.08 5.37
C GLY A 80 11.44 27.25 5.05
N LEU A 81 10.55 27.81 4.24
CA LEU A 81 9.38 27.10 3.71
C LEU A 81 9.79 25.86 2.90
N PHE A 82 10.70 26.01 1.92
CA PHE A 82 11.15 24.89 1.09
C PHE A 82 11.95 23.85 1.88
N ALA A 83 12.74 24.27 2.87
CA ALA A 83 13.42 23.36 3.77
C ALA A 83 12.41 22.55 4.59
N SER A 84 11.42 23.22 5.20
CA SER A 84 10.36 22.57 5.97
C SER A 84 9.56 21.59 5.11
N ALA A 85 9.16 21.99 3.90
CA ALA A 85 8.44 21.13 2.96
C ALA A 85 9.27 19.91 2.55
N SER A 86 10.56 20.09 2.27
CA SER A 86 11.47 18.99 1.89
C SER A 86 11.66 18.00 3.05
N ARG A 87 11.80 18.48 4.29
CA ARG A 87 11.86 17.64 5.51
C ARG A 87 10.60 16.80 5.69
N ILE A 88 9.43 17.42 5.59
CA ILE A 88 8.13 16.74 5.69
C ILE A 88 8.05 15.69 4.58
N ALA A 89 8.31 16.06 3.33
CA ALA A 89 8.23 15.16 2.19
C ALA A 89 9.19 13.96 2.32
N PHE A 90 10.41 14.17 2.83
CA PHE A 90 11.34 13.09 3.15
C PHE A 90 10.77 12.15 4.21
N SER A 91 10.28 12.70 5.33
CA SER A 91 9.70 11.93 6.43
C SER A 91 8.50 11.10 5.97
N TRP A 92 7.62 11.68 5.15
CA TRP A 92 6.48 10.97 4.57
C TRP A 92 6.89 9.86 3.62
N ASN A 93 7.92 10.07 2.78
CA ASN A 93 8.43 9.00 1.92
C ASN A 93 9.03 7.85 2.73
N LEU A 94 9.76 8.14 3.82
CA LEU A 94 10.27 7.10 4.70
C LEU A 94 9.13 6.32 5.37
N MET A 95 8.08 7.01 5.84
CA MET A 95 6.92 6.37 6.42
C MET A 95 6.18 5.51 5.39
N LEU A 96 5.91 6.03 4.19
CA LEU A 96 5.26 5.29 3.10
C LEU A 96 6.06 4.05 2.69
N LEU A 97 7.39 4.16 2.60
CA LEU A 97 8.29 3.02 2.37
C LEU A 97 8.07 1.92 3.42
N VAL A 98 8.10 2.29 4.71
CA VAL A 98 7.95 1.34 5.82
C VAL A 98 6.57 0.70 5.82
N VAL A 99 5.51 1.50 5.70
CA VAL A 99 4.14 1.00 5.75
C VAL A 99 3.85 0.11 4.54
N HIS A 100 4.19 0.53 3.31
CA HIS A 100 3.94 -0.29 2.11
C HIS A 100 4.80 -1.56 2.04
N LEU A 101 5.97 -1.61 2.69
CA LEU A 101 6.83 -2.79 2.67
C LEU A 101 6.51 -3.78 3.81
N LEU A 102 6.23 -3.27 5.02
CA LEU A 102 6.21 -4.09 6.24
C LEU A 102 4.82 -4.35 6.79
N VAL A 103 3.80 -3.55 6.44
CA VAL A 103 2.48 -3.64 7.07
C VAL A 103 1.51 -4.42 6.17
N PRO A 104 1.23 -5.72 6.45
CA PRO A 104 0.39 -6.58 5.62
C PRO A 104 -1.11 -6.29 5.78
N VAL A 105 -1.52 -5.05 5.54
CA VAL A 105 -2.92 -4.62 5.57
C VAL A 105 -3.47 -4.60 4.14
N TYR A 106 -4.61 -5.22 3.89
CA TYR A 106 -5.22 -5.19 2.56
C TYR A 106 -5.80 -3.79 2.28
N PRO A 107 -5.59 -3.20 1.08
CA PRO A 107 -4.96 -3.76 -0.12
C PRO A 107 -3.50 -3.28 -0.37
N MET A 108 -2.69 -3.04 0.67
CA MET A 108 -1.35 -2.48 0.53
C MET A 108 -0.37 -3.42 -0.20
N ASP A 109 0.73 -2.86 -0.72
CA ASP A 109 1.74 -3.63 -1.47
C ASP A 109 2.35 -4.78 -0.66
N ALA A 110 2.52 -4.61 0.65
CA ALA A 110 2.97 -5.66 1.55
C ALA A 110 2.09 -6.92 1.44
N VAL A 111 0.76 -6.79 1.31
CA VAL A 111 -0.13 -7.96 1.14
C VAL A 111 0.23 -8.76 -0.10
N ARG A 112 0.60 -8.08 -1.19
CA ARG A 112 1.00 -8.72 -2.45
C ARG A 112 2.36 -9.39 -2.33
N ILE A 113 3.29 -8.74 -1.61
CA ILE A 113 4.59 -9.32 -1.27
C ILE A 113 4.39 -10.61 -0.48
N TRP A 114 3.62 -10.56 0.61
CA TRP A 114 3.30 -11.73 1.44
C TRP A 114 2.54 -12.79 0.64
N ALA A 115 1.59 -12.39 -0.20
CA ALA A 115 0.80 -13.31 -1.01
C ALA A 115 1.69 -14.10 -1.97
N GLY A 116 2.54 -13.42 -2.73
CA GLY A 116 3.47 -14.08 -3.63
C GLY A 116 4.47 -14.97 -2.90
N LEU A 117 5.01 -14.54 -1.75
CA LEU A 117 5.93 -15.34 -0.94
C LEU A 117 5.27 -16.62 -0.40
N LEU A 118 4.07 -16.52 0.18
CA LEU A 118 3.33 -17.67 0.70
C LEU A 118 2.89 -18.64 -0.40
N ARG A 119 2.50 -18.11 -1.57
CA ARG A 119 2.19 -18.94 -2.74
C ARG A 119 3.42 -19.66 -3.28
N ARG A 120 4.59 -19.02 -3.27
CA ARG A 120 5.87 -19.68 -3.60
C ARG A 120 6.21 -20.78 -2.60
N SER A 121 5.83 -20.64 -1.33
CA SER A 121 5.95 -21.68 -0.31
C SER A 121 4.90 -22.80 -0.42
N GLY A 122 4.04 -22.78 -1.46
CA GLY A 122 3.05 -23.83 -1.71
C GLY A 122 1.77 -23.72 -0.88
N LYS A 123 1.56 -22.63 -0.14
CA LYS A 123 0.30 -22.41 0.60
C LYS A 123 -0.85 -22.19 -0.36
N SER A 124 -2.06 -22.65 -0.01
CA SER A 124 -3.25 -22.43 -0.84
C SER A 124 -3.58 -20.94 -0.97
N LEU A 125 -4.30 -20.56 -2.02
CA LEU A 125 -4.71 -19.17 -2.23
C LEU A 125 -5.63 -18.67 -1.10
N ALA A 126 -6.57 -19.52 -0.66
CA ALA A 126 -7.48 -19.23 0.44
C ALA A 126 -6.73 -19.02 1.76
N ASP A 127 -5.75 -19.88 2.09
CA ASP A 127 -4.96 -19.75 3.33
C ASP A 127 -4.12 -18.48 3.32
N THR A 128 -3.54 -18.17 2.15
CA THR A 128 -2.74 -16.97 1.94
C THR A 128 -3.56 -15.70 2.16
N ALA A 129 -4.74 -15.62 1.54
CA ALA A 129 -5.65 -14.49 1.69
C ALA A 129 -6.16 -14.35 3.13
N LYS A 130 -6.54 -15.46 3.78
CA LYS A 130 -6.93 -15.46 5.19
C LYS A 130 -5.82 -14.96 6.09
N PHE A 131 -4.59 -15.43 5.89
CA PHE A 131 -3.44 -14.97 6.67
C PHE A 131 -3.26 -13.45 6.58
N THR A 132 -3.22 -12.89 5.36
CA THR A 132 -3.06 -11.44 5.17
C THR A 132 -4.26 -10.66 5.70
N ALA A 133 -5.48 -11.20 5.56
CA ALA A 133 -6.68 -10.56 6.07
C ALA A 133 -6.69 -10.48 7.60
N TYR A 134 -6.36 -11.59 8.29
CA TYR A 134 -6.28 -11.59 9.75
C TYR A 134 -5.14 -10.73 10.29
N ALA A 135 -3.98 -10.73 9.63
CA ALA A 135 -2.89 -9.83 9.96
C ALA A 135 -3.34 -8.35 9.84
N GLY A 136 -4.04 -8.02 8.75
CA GLY A 136 -4.62 -6.69 8.54
C GLY A 136 -5.63 -6.30 9.63
N ILE A 137 -6.58 -7.19 9.95
CA ILE A 137 -7.57 -6.97 11.02
C ILE A 137 -6.87 -6.69 12.35
N LEU A 138 -5.87 -7.50 12.72
CA LEU A 138 -5.16 -7.36 13.99
C LEU A 138 -4.44 -6.00 14.09
N ILE A 139 -3.67 -5.64 13.06
CA ILE A 139 -2.91 -4.38 13.04
C ILE A 139 -3.88 -3.18 13.04
N CYS A 140 -4.87 -3.19 12.17
CA CYS A 140 -5.83 -2.10 12.04
C CYS A 140 -6.71 -1.93 13.27
N SER A 141 -7.10 -3.03 13.94
CA SER A 141 -7.81 -2.97 15.23
C SER A 141 -6.94 -2.36 16.31
N GLY A 142 -5.63 -2.68 16.32
CA GLY A 142 -4.67 -2.03 17.23
C GLY A 142 -4.58 -0.52 17.01
N ILE A 143 -4.48 -0.07 15.75
CA ILE A 143 -4.47 1.36 15.39
C ILE A 143 -5.80 2.04 15.79
N PHE A 144 -6.93 1.37 15.56
CA PHE A 144 -8.25 1.86 15.94
C PHE A 144 -8.37 2.07 17.45
N ILE A 145 -7.98 1.06 18.24
CA ILE A 145 -7.99 1.13 19.70
C ILE A 145 -7.04 2.22 20.19
N TYR A 146 -5.84 2.32 19.61
CA TYR A 146 -4.87 3.36 19.94
C TYR A 146 -5.46 4.76 19.76
N GLY A 147 -6.12 5.02 18.63
CA GLY A 147 -6.79 6.29 18.38
C GLY A 147 -7.87 6.60 19.43
N TRP A 148 -8.71 5.63 19.78
CA TRP A 148 -9.71 5.82 20.85
C TRP A 148 -9.08 6.12 22.20
N VAL A 149 -8.07 5.35 22.61
CA VAL A 149 -7.37 5.55 23.87
C VAL A 149 -6.71 6.93 23.90
N GLY A 150 -6.03 7.33 22.82
CA GLY A 150 -5.41 8.65 22.68
C GLY A 150 -6.41 9.79 22.87
N LEU A 151 -7.61 9.67 22.29
CA LEU A 151 -8.67 10.67 22.43
C LEU A 151 -9.09 10.91 23.88
N PHE A 152 -9.10 9.86 24.72
CA PHE A 152 -9.47 9.97 26.14
C PHE A 152 -8.28 10.32 27.05
N MET A 153 -7.05 10.07 26.63
CA MET A 153 -5.85 10.32 27.44
C MET A 153 -5.24 11.71 27.23
N ASP A 154 -5.46 12.33 26.06
CA ASP A 154 -4.95 13.68 25.80
C ASP A 154 -5.71 14.74 26.59
N ALA A 155 -5.01 15.44 27.49
CA ALA A 155 -5.56 16.55 28.28
C ALA A 155 -5.96 17.77 27.41
N THR A 156 -5.40 17.89 26.21
CA THR A 156 -5.74 18.92 25.22
C THR A 156 -6.79 18.42 24.25
N PHE A 157 -8.06 18.63 24.61
CA PHE A 157 -9.25 18.23 23.84
C PHE A 157 -9.13 18.52 22.33
N MET A 158 -8.63 19.69 21.93
CA MET A 158 -8.59 20.10 20.51
C MET A 158 -7.45 19.45 19.70
N GLY A 159 -6.26 19.28 20.28
CA GLY A 159 -5.11 18.66 19.60
C GLY A 159 -5.24 17.14 19.48
N GLY A 160 -5.82 16.51 20.50
CA GLY A 160 -6.09 15.08 20.50
C GLY A 160 -7.14 14.68 19.46
N ILE A 161 -8.14 15.51 19.17
CA ILE A 161 -9.21 15.15 18.22
C ILE A 161 -8.67 14.94 16.80
N THR A 162 -7.80 15.82 16.29
CA THR A 162 -7.38 15.77 14.87
C THR A 162 -6.48 14.58 14.54
N GLU A 163 -5.48 14.30 15.38
CA GLU A 163 -4.55 13.19 15.14
C GLU A 163 -5.20 11.83 15.45
N ASN A 164 -5.93 11.75 16.58
CA ASN A 164 -6.54 10.49 16.98
C ASN A 164 -7.73 10.10 16.09
N SER A 165 -8.49 11.06 15.56
CA SER A 165 -9.57 10.75 14.61
C SER A 165 -9.03 10.13 13.32
N ALA A 166 -7.84 10.54 12.84
CA ALA A 166 -7.19 9.89 11.71
C ALA A 166 -6.88 8.42 12.02
N TYR A 167 -6.31 8.11 13.19
CA TYR A 167 -6.06 6.71 13.58
C TYR A 167 -7.35 5.89 13.69
N ILE A 168 -8.42 6.46 14.27
CA ILE A 168 -9.73 5.81 14.36
C ILE A 168 -10.28 5.50 12.97
N VAL A 169 -10.29 6.48 12.06
CA VAL A 169 -10.82 6.28 10.70
C VAL A 169 -9.98 5.25 9.93
N LEU A 170 -8.66 5.39 9.96
CA LEU A 170 -7.75 4.50 9.23
C LEU A 170 -7.77 3.07 9.76
N GLY A 171 -7.74 2.90 11.09
CA GLY A 171 -7.82 1.60 11.74
C GLY A 171 -9.17 0.93 11.50
N GLY A 172 -10.28 1.66 11.66
CA GLY A 172 -11.63 1.13 11.44
C GLY A 172 -11.84 0.72 9.99
N PHE A 173 -11.46 1.57 9.04
CA PHE A 173 -11.59 1.28 7.62
C PHE A 173 -10.71 0.11 7.18
N GLY A 174 -9.44 0.08 7.59
CA GLY A 174 -8.52 -1.03 7.25
C GLY A 174 -8.98 -2.38 7.80
N ALA A 175 -9.52 -2.40 9.02
CA ALA A 175 -10.11 -3.60 9.62
C ALA A 175 -11.36 -4.05 8.85
N LEU A 176 -12.23 -3.12 8.46
CA LEU A 176 -13.44 -3.41 7.68
C LEU A 176 -13.10 -4.00 6.31
N VAL A 177 -12.15 -3.41 5.57
CA VAL A 177 -11.75 -3.93 4.26
C VAL A 177 -11.10 -5.30 4.40
N SER A 178 -10.26 -5.50 5.42
CA SER A 178 -9.65 -6.81 5.69
C SER A 178 -10.70 -7.86 6.09
N TRP A 179 -11.74 -7.47 6.84
CA TRP A 179 -12.88 -8.33 7.16
C TRP A 179 -13.68 -8.73 5.91
N ASN A 180 -13.92 -7.78 5.00
CA ASN A 180 -14.59 -8.08 3.74
C ASN A 180 -13.82 -9.12 2.92
N LEU A 181 -12.47 -9.08 2.93
CA LEU A 181 -11.66 -10.13 2.32
C LEU A 181 -11.93 -11.49 2.97
N VAL A 182 -11.96 -11.59 4.31
CA VAL A 182 -12.31 -12.85 5.01
C VAL A 182 -13.67 -13.40 4.55
N GLN A 183 -14.67 -12.53 4.43
CA GLN A 183 -16.01 -12.91 3.96
C GLN A 183 -15.98 -13.41 2.51
N THR A 184 -15.21 -12.76 1.63
CA THR A 184 -15.02 -13.20 0.24
C THR A 184 -14.38 -14.58 0.17
N VAL A 185 -13.37 -14.86 1.01
CA VAL A 185 -12.73 -16.19 1.04
C VAL A 185 -13.70 -17.25 1.60
N ASN A 186 -14.42 -16.95 2.68
CA ASN A 186 -15.35 -17.91 3.29
C ASN A 186 -16.57 -18.21 2.40
N ALA A 187 -16.91 -17.30 1.48
CA ALA A 187 -17.95 -17.51 0.48
C ALA A 187 -17.44 -18.21 -0.80
N ASP A 188 -16.19 -18.68 -0.82
CA ASP A 188 -15.54 -19.28 -2.00
C ASP A 188 -15.53 -18.36 -3.24
N ARG A 189 -15.53 -17.04 -3.03
CA ARG A 189 -15.53 -16.01 -4.09
C ARG A 189 -14.18 -15.31 -4.25
N ILE A 190 -13.09 -15.97 -3.84
CA ILE A 190 -11.73 -15.39 -3.85
C ILE A 190 -11.24 -15.03 -5.27
N ASN A 191 -11.76 -15.71 -6.29
CA ASN A 191 -11.51 -15.42 -7.70
C ASN A 191 -12.08 -14.07 -8.14
N LEU A 192 -13.03 -13.49 -7.39
CA LEU A 192 -13.58 -12.16 -7.65
C LEU A 192 -12.82 -11.03 -6.92
N ASP A 193 -11.84 -11.36 -6.08
CA ASP A 193 -11.07 -10.37 -5.34
C ASP A 193 -10.09 -9.62 -6.25
N LYS A 194 -9.95 -8.31 -6.06
CA LYS A 194 -9.09 -7.45 -6.89
C LYS A 194 -7.60 -7.79 -6.80
N VAL A 195 -7.14 -8.38 -5.70
CA VAL A 195 -5.74 -8.77 -5.49
C VAL A 195 -5.58 -10.28 -5.68
N PHE A 196 -6.37 -11.08 -4.96
CA PHE A 196 -6.24 -12.53 -4.93
C PHE A 196 -6.94 -13.25 -6.10
N GLY A 197 -7.87 -12.60 -6.79
CA GLY A 197 -8.55 -13.15 -7.96
C GLY A 197 -7.73 -13.11 -9.25
N ARG A 198 -6.52 -12.55 -9.20
CA ARG A 198 -5.64 -12.43 -10.37
C ARG A 198 -5.14 -13.80 -10.83
N GLY A 199 -5.10 -14.01 -12.15
CA GLY A 199 -4.63 -15.26 -12.75
C GLY A 199 -3.23 -15.69 -12.32
N CYS A 200 -2.37 -14.73 -11.96
CA CYS A 200 -1.03 -14.96 -11.43
C CYS A 200 -1.01 -15.85 -10.19
N TYR A 201 -2.10 -15.86 -9.40
CA TYR A 201 -2.22 -16.66 -8.19
C TYR A 201 -2.89 -18.02 -8.41
N ALA A 202 -3.53 -18.24 -9.56
CA ALA A 202 -4.18 -19.49 -9.94
C ALA A 202 -3.18 -20.61 -10.28
N ILE A 203 -2.00 -20.25 -10.79
CA ILE A 203 -0.93 -21.19 -11.13
C ILE A 203 -0.19 -21.60 -9.85
N THR A 204 -0.13 -22.90 -9.56
CA THR A 204 0.65 -23.41 -8.41
C THR A 204 2.13 -23.53 -8.78
N GLY A 205 3.02 -23.46 -7.78
CA GLY A 205 4.48 -23.50 -8.00
C GLY A 205 5.03 -24.77 -8.68
N SER A 206 4.21 -25.79 -8.91
CA SER A 206 4.53 -26.98 -9.69
C SER A 206 4.35 -26.81 -11.21
N GLY A 207 3.89 -25.63 -11.67
CA GLY A 207 3.51 -25.43 -13.08
C GLY A 207 2.23 -26.17 -13.48
N VAL A 208 1.54 -26.80 -12.52
CA VAL A 208 0.25 -27.43 -12.74
C VAL A 208 -0.82 -26.35 -12.59
N GLU A 209 -1.48 -26.05 -13.70
CA GLU A 209 -2.71 -25.25 -13.70
C GLU A 209 -3.75 -25.98 -12.85
N MET A 210 -4.39 -25.24 -11.95
CA MET A 210 -5.51 -25.78 -11.18
C MET A 210 -6.65 -26.08 -12.17
N PRO A 211 -7.22 -27.30 -12.18
CA PRO A 211 -8.36 -27.60 -13.02
C PRO A 211 -9.52 -26.67 -12.63
N GLY A 212 -9.93 -25.81 -13.56
CA GLY A 212 -10.94 -24.78 -13.34
C GLY A 212 -10.42 -23.34 -13.27
N ALA A 213 -9.15 -23.08 -13.56
CA ALA A 213 -8.69 -21.74 -13.89
C ALA A 213 -9.41 -21.27 -15.17
N VAL A 214 -10.51 -20.54 -14.99
CA VAL A 214 -11.22 -19.88 -16.08
C VAL A 214 -10.20 -18.96 -16.72
N SER A 215 -9.79 -19.28 -17.96
CA SER A 215 -9.03 -18.36 -18.79
C SER A 215 -9.73 -17.02 -18.70
N SER A 216 -9.02 -15.99 -18.24
CA SER A 216 -9.56 -14.63 -18.11
C SER A 216 -10.44 -14.37 -19.32
N PRO A 217 -11.72 -13.97 -19.14
CA PRO A 217 -12.62 -13.73 -20.26
C PRO A 217 -11.86 -12.82 -21.22
N GLN A 218 -11.54 -13.34 -22.41
CA GLN A 218 -10.97 -12.51 -23.45
C GLN A 218 -12.01 -11.43 -23.66
N LEU A 219 -11.71 -10.21 -23.20
CA LEU A 219 -12.51 -9.06 -23.55
C LEU A 219 -12.62 -9.13 -25.07
N PRO A 220 -13.86 -9.09 -25.61
CA PRO A 220 -14.04 -9.13 -27.06
C PRO A 220 -13.09 -8.08 -27.62
N VAL A 221 -12.17 -8.52 -28.47
CA VAL A 221 -11.32 -7.61 -29.23
C VAL A 221 -12.31 -6.68 -29.90
N GLU A 222 -12.37 -5.42 -29.44
CA GLU A 222 -13.16 -4.40 -30.12
C GLU A 222 -12.55 -4.33 -31.51
N GLU A 223 -13.26 -4.97 -32.44
CA GLU A 223 -12.96 -4.94 -33.86
C GLU A 223 -12.98 -3.46 -34.22
N GLU A 224 -11.79 -2.91 -34.40
CA GLU A 224 -11.53 -1.51 -34.73
C GLU A 224 -12.32 -1.21 -36.01
N ARG A 225 -13.55 -0.71 -35.84
CA ARG A 225 -14.37 -0.30 -36.97
C ARG A 225 -13.71 0.91 -37.56
N ASP A 226 -13.01 0.69 -38.67
CA ASP A 226 -12.56 1.72 -39.59
C ASP A 226 -13.75 2.64 -39.92
N ILE A 227 -13.82 3.79 -39.25
CA ILE A 227 -14.70 4.88 -39.63
C ILE A 227 -13.96 5.59 -40.77
N ILE A 228 -14.37 5.25 -42.00
CA ILE A 228 -14.02 5.92 -43.26
C ILE A 228 -14.60 7.34 -43.28
#